data_AF-A0A1I2D582-F1
#
_entry.id   AF-A0A1I2D582-F1
#
_cell.length_a   1.000
_cell.length_b   1.000
_cell.length_c   1.000
_cell.angle_alpha   90.00
_cell.angle_beta   90.00
_cell.angle_gamma   90.00
#
_symmetry.space_group_name_H-M   'P 1'
#
loop_
_entity.id
_entity.type
_entity.pdbx_description
1 polymer ?
#
loop_
_entity_poly.entity_id
_entity_poly.type
_entity_poly.pdbx_seq_one_letter_code
_entity_poly.pdbx_strand_id
1 'polypeptide(L)'
;MKRLSDFVKEIIPVRLAAVRNAYGIPLKEVSWLCEDTSISALTAWESGSRTPAVDGLFDFAVSFGVSPNWLYGASKSPYDPEFLLYAESTKGVYESFLSRFIDTHMFIYRAREDELIARAHAYDSVDTRVSTFSLEARANLLVLIPYWYKLGKETLANPDIKKQLRYKMAERLNKCERSISMILLTGEASCIIATEECMDSQAQINV
;
A
#
# COMPACT_ATOMS: atom_id res chain seq x y z
N MET A 1 17.95 4.97 -29.84
CA MET A 1 16.55 4.59 -29.53
C MET A 1 16.63 3.33 -28.66
N LYS A 2 16.33 3.41 -27.36
CA LYS A 2 16.30 2.22 -26.49
C LYS A 2 15.17 1.30 -26.94
N ARG A 3 15.36 -0.03 -26.86
CA ARG A 3 14.25 -0.97 -27.11
C ARG A 3 13.26 -0.83 -25.96
N LEU A 4 11.97 -0.94 -26.25
CA LEU A 4 10.91 -0.91 -25.23
C LEU A 4 11.17 -1.91 -24.10
N SER A 5 11.73 -3.08 -24.44
CA SER A 5 12.15 -4.10 -23.48
C SER A 5 13.20 -3.61 -22.48
N ASP A 6 14.10 -2.73 -22.91
CA ASP A 6 15.21 -2.26 -22.08
C ASP A 6 14.73 -1.14 -21.15
N PHE A 7 13.85 -0.27 -21.66
CA PHE A 7 13.18 0.75 -20.84
C PHE A 7 12.34 0.11 -19.72
N VAL A 8 11.52 -0.89 -20.05
CA VAL A 8 10.67 -1.58 -19.06
C VAL A 8 11.52 -2.27 -17.97
N LYS A 9 12.66 -2.86 -18.35
CA LYS A 9 13.60 -3.47 -17.39
C LYS A 9 14.25 -2.47 -16.45
N GLU A 10 14.43 -1.23 -16.87
CA GLU A 10 15.00 -0.16 -16.04
C GLU A 10 13.95 0.46 -15.10
N ILE A 11 12.71 0.64 -15.56
CA ILE A 11 11.71 1.42 -14.82
C ILE A 11 10.95 0.61 -13.76
N ILE A 12 10.63 -0.65 -14.03
CA ILE A 12 9.89 -1.51 -13.09
C ILE A 12 10.63 -1.61 -11.74
N PRO A 13 11.93 -1.95 -11.67
CA PRO A 13 12.65 -2.09 -10.40
C PRO A 13 12.59 -0.81 -9.56
N VAL A 14 12.75 0.34 -10.21
CA VAL A 14 12.72 1.66 -9.58
C VAL A 14 11.33 1.97 -9.02
N ARG A 15 10.26 1.75 -9.80
CA ARG A 15 8.89 2.02 -9.37
C ARG A 15 8.44 1.06 -8.26
N LEU A 16 8.80 -0.22 -8.31
CA LEU A 16 8.53 -1.18 -7.23
C LEU A 16 9.18 -0.76 -5.91
N ALA A 17 10.47 -0.42 -5.96
CA ALA A 17 11.20 0.04 -4.78
C ALA A 17 10.65 1.37 -4.25
N ALA A 18 10.26 2.29 -5.13
CA ALA A 18 9.65 3.57 -4.75
C ALA A 18 8.34 3.36 -3.98
N VAL A 19 7.45 2.49 -4.48
CA VAL A 19 6.20 2.14 -3.80
C VAL A 19 6.49 1.55 -2.42
N ARG A 20 7.36 0.53 -2.34
CA ARG A 20 7.70 -0.10 -1.05
C ARG A 20 8.29 0.91 -0.05
N ASN A 21 9.22 1.75 -0.51
CA ASN A 21 9.90 2.74 0.31
C ASN A 21 8.95 3.84 0.79
N ALA A 22 7.98 4.26 -0.04
CA ALA A 22 6.96 5.24 0.32
C ALA A 22 6.17 4.83 1.58
N TYR A 23 5.81 3.55 1.69
CA TYR A 23 5.15 3.01 2.87
C TYR A 23 6.11 2.61 4.00
N GLY A 24 7.42 2.56 3.74
CA GLY A 24 8.43 2.13 4.71
C GLY A 24 8.31 0.64 5.09
N ILE A 25 7.78 -0.20 4.19
CA ILE A 25 7.52 -1.61 4.44
C ILE A 25 8.78 -2.44 4.07
N PRO A 26 9.33 -3.27 4.96
CA PRO A 26 10.41 -4.18 4.62
C PRO A 26 9.97 -5.25 3.60
N LEU A 27 10.88 -5.72 2.73
CA LEU A 27 10.60 -6.76 1.72
C LEU A 27 9.96 -8.03 2.30
N LYS A 28 10.37 -8.44 3.51
CA LYS A 28 9.75 -9.56 4.24
C LYS A 28 8.25 -9.36 4.40
N GLU A 29 7.83 -8.14 4.68
CA GLU A 29 6.43 -7.83 4.98
C GLU A 29 5.64 -7.53 3.69
N VAL A 30 6.30 -7.06 2.63
CA VAL A 30 5.72 -7.01 1.29
C VAL A 30 5.26 -8.39 0.83
N SER A 31 6.04 -9.44 1.13
CA SER A 31 5.65 -10.83 0.81
C SER A 31 4.39 -11.29 1.54
N TRP A 32 3.96 -10.62 2.62
CA TRP A 32 2.68 -10.93 3.28
C TRP A 32 1.47 -10.32 2.56
N LEU A 33 1.71 -9.26 1.78
CA LEU A 33 0.70 -8.52 1.02
C LEU A 33 0.50 -9.12 -0.38
N CYS A 34 1.60 -9.54 -1.00
CA CYS A 34 1.63 -10.20 -2.30
C CYS A 34 1.65 -11.73 -2.07
N GLU A 35 0.47 -12.34 -1.92
CA GLU A 35 0.26 -13.68 -1.35
C GLU A 35 1.12 -14.80 -1.97
N ASP A 36 1.52 -14.67 -3.23
CA ASP A 36 2.34 -15.67 -3.96
C ASP A 36 3.77 -15.21 -4.27
N THR A 37 4.19 -14.05 -3.79
CA THR A 37 5.51 -13.50 -4.13
C THR A 37 6.53 -13.69 -2.99
N SER A 38 7.48 -14.58 -3.21
CA SER A 38 8.58 -14.81 -2.28
C SER A 38 9.50 -13.58 -2.12
N ILE A 39 10.14 -13.47 -0.96
CA ILE A 39 11.14 -12.41 -0.67
C ILE A 39 12.26 -12.41 -1.70
N SER A 40 12.78 -13.59 -2.08
CA SER A 40 13.82 -13.71 -3.10
C SER A 40 13.36 -13.19 -4.47
N ALA A 41 12.08 -13.38 -4.80
CA ALA A 41 11.52 -12.82 -6.02
C ALA A 41 11.46 -11.29 -5.97
N LEU A 42 10.93 -10.72 -4.90
CA LEU A 42 10.87 -9.26 -4.71
C LEU A 42 12.26 -8.61 -4.77
N THR A 43 13.26 -9.21 -4.11
CA THR A 43 14.65 -8.74 -4.19
C THR A 43 15.19 -8.77 -5.62
N ALA A 44 14.89 -9.83 -6.38
CA ALA A 44 15.34 -9.94 -7.77
C ALA A 44 14.64 -8.90 -8.68
N TRP A 45 13.38 -8.59 -8.39
CA TRP A 45 12.60 -7.57 -9.10
C TRP A 45 13.12 -6.17 -8.82
N GLU A 46 13.30 -5.78 -7.56
CA GLU A 46 13.79 -4.43 -7.19
C GLU A 46 15.26 -4.19 -7.57
N SER A 47 16.07 -5.25 -7.71
CA SER A 47 17.45 -5.14 -8.21
C SER A 47 17.56 -5.10 -9.73
N GLY A 48 16.46 -5.35 -10.46
CA GLY A 48 16.48 -5.50 -11.91
C GLY A 48 17.17 -6.77 -12.41
N SER A 49 17.62 -7.65 -11.51
CA SER A 49 18.25 -8.92 -11.88
C SER A 49 17.27 -9.91 -12.50
N ARG A 50 15.96 -9.74 -12.24
CA ARG A 50 14.89 -10.50 -12.88
C ARG A 50 13.64 -9.65 -13.07
N THR A 51 13.07 -9.66 -14.26
CA THR A 51 11.77 -9.03 -14.53
C THR A 51 10.64 -9.86 -13.91
N PRO A 52 9.65 -9.25 -13.24
CA PRO A 52 8.45 -9.94 -12.80
C PRO A 52 7.71 -10.62 -13.96
N ALA A 53 7.07 -11.76 -13.68
CA ALA A 53 6.03 -12.26 -14.56
C ALA A 53 4.80 -11.32 -14.49
N VAL A 54 3.94 -11.36 -15.51
CA VAL A 54 2.75 -10.49 -15.58
C VAL A 54 1.89 -10.64 -14.35
N ASP A 55 1.60 -11.88 -13.94
CA ASP A 55 0.76 -12.17 -12.77
C ASP A 55 1.38 -11.59 -11.49
N GLY A 56 2.70 -11.77 -11.30
CA GLY A 56 3.39 -11.23 -10.13
C GLY A 56 3.43 -9.70 -10.07
N LEU A 57 3.57 -9.03 -11.23
CA LEU A 57 3.47 -7.56 -11.28
C LEU A 57 2.05 -7.10 -11.03
N PHE A 58 1.06 -7.83 -11.54
CA PHE A 58 -0.35 -7.52 -11.35
C PHE A 58 -0.76 -7.70 -9.88
N ASP A 59 -0.32 -8.77 -9.22
CA ASP A 59 -0.53 -8.98 -7.78
C ASP A 59 0.08 -7.86 -6.95
N PHE A 60 1.29 -7.40 -7.32
CA PHE A 60 1.90 -6.24 -6.70
C PHE A 60 1.04 -4.98 -6.91
N ALA A 61 0.61 -4.73 -8.15
CA ALA A 61 -0.23 -3.59 -8.51
C ALA A 61 -1.53 -3.57 -7.69
N VAL A 62 -2.22 -4.70 -7.59
CA VAL A 62 -3.44 -4.86 -6.79
C VAL A 62 -3.15 -4.68 -5.30
N SER A 63 -2.07 -5.26 -4.79
CA SER A 63 -1.72 -5.19 -3.36
C SER A 63 -1.32 -3.79 -2.91
N PHE A 64 -0.79 -2.96 -3.81
CA PHE A 64 -0.35 -1.61 -3.52
C PHE A 64 -1.28 -0.50 -4.05
N GLY A 65 -2.36 -0.86 -4.73
CA GLY A 65 -3.30 0.09 -5.33
C GLY A 65 -2.66 0.99 -6.38
N VAL A 66 -1.66 0.49 -7.10
CA VAL A 66 -0.93 1.24 -8.14
C VAL A 66 -1.22 0.69 -9.52
N SER A 67 -1.32 1.59 -10.50
CA SER A 67 -1.63 1.24 -11.89
C SER A 67 -0.53 0.37 -12.51
N PRO A 68 -0.87 -0.76 -13.16
CA PRO A 68 0.08 -1.51 -13.98
C PRO A 68 0.68 -0.64 -15.09
N ASN A 69 -0.12 0.23 -15.71
CA ASN A 69 0.36 1.15 -16.75
C ASN A 69 1.44 2.09 -16.21
N TRP A 70 1.32 2.51 -14.95
CA TRP A 70 2.40 3.22 -14.28
C TRP A 70 3.58 2.27 -14.01
N LEU A 71 3.41 1.08 -13.46
CA LEU A 71 4.57 0.19 -13.26
C LEU A 71 5.40 -0.06 -14.55
N TYR A 72 4.72 -0.13 -15.70
CA TYR A 72 5.36 -0.28 -17.02
C TYR A 72 5.93 1.02 -17.65
N GLY A 73 5.69 2.19 -17.05
CA GLY A 73 6.10 3.47 -17.61
C GLY A 73 5.22 4.00 -18.75
N ALA A 74 4.04 3.40 -18.95
CA ALA A 74 3.04 3.86 -19.91
C ALA A 74 2.16 5.00 -19.37
N SER A 75 2.16 5.21 -18.05
CA SER A 75 1.47 6.32 -17.38
C SER A 75 2.44 7.10 -16.47
N LYS A 76 2.19 8.40 -16.35
CA LYS A 76 2.83 9.28 -15.36
C LYS A 76 2.14 9.24 -13.99
N SER A 77 0.84 8.92 -13.96
CA SER A 77 0.07 8.83 -12.71
C SER A 77 0.19 7.44 -12.11
N PRO A 78 0.58 7.30 -10.82
CA PRO A 78 0.63 6.02 -10.13
C PRO A 78 -0.75 5.43 -9.90
N TYR A 79 -1.79 6.26 -9.87
CA TYR A 79 -3.15 5.84 -9.59
C TYR A 79 -4.02 5.95 -10.84
N ASP A 80 -4.86 4.94 -11.03
CA ASP A 80 -5.85 4.84 -12.09
C ASP A 80 -7.20 4.51 -11.45
N PRO A 81 -8.25 5.32 -11.65
CA PRO A 81 -9.53 5.14 -10.95
C PRO A 81 -10.22 3.80 -11.23
N GLU A 82 -10.17 3.32 -12.48
CA GLU A 82 -10.83 2.09 -12.89
C GLU A 82 -10.08 0.87 -12.33
N PHE A 83 -8.75 0.88 -12.43
CA PHE A 83 -7.92 -0.15 -11.84
C PHE A 83 -8.06 -0.20 -10.33
N LEU A 84 -8.14 0.96 -9.65
CA LEU A 84 -8.28 0.98 -8.20
C LEU A 84 -9.63 0.37 -7.77
N LEU A 85 -10.73 0.67 -8.48
CA LEU A 85 -12.02 0.00 -8.24
C LEU A 85 -11.92 -1.51 -8.39
N TYR A 86 -11.24 -1.98 -9.45
CA TYR A 86 -10.98 -3.40 -9.65
C TYR A 86 -10.17 -4.00 -8.48
N ALA A 87 -9.08 -3.35 -8.07
CA ALA A 87 -8.21 -3.84 -7.00
C ALA A 87 -8.95 -3.91 -5.66
N GLU A 88 -9.77 -2.90 -5.35
CA GLU A 88 -10.63 -2.86 -4.17
C GLU A 88 -11.64 -4.03 -4.15
N SER A 89 -12.25 -4.37 -5.30
CA SER A 89 -13.16 -5.51 -5.40
C SER A 89 -12.47 -6.87 -5.28
N THR A 90 -11.25 -6.99 -5.80
CA THR A 90 -10.51 -8.27 -5.86
C THR A 90 -10.03 -8.69 -4.49
N LYS A 91 -9.54 -7.74 -3.69
CA LYS A 91 -8.95 -8.05 -2.39
C LYS A 91 -10.00 -8.36 -1.32
N GLY A 92 -11.29 -8.12 -1.57
CA GLY A 92 -12.36 -8.31 -0.57
C GLY A 92 -12.11 -7.53 0.73
N VAL A 93 -11.21 -6.52 0.69
CA VAL A 93 -10.65 -5.82 1.87
C VAL A 93 -11.70 -5.02 2.63
N TYR A 94 -12.93 -4.96 2.12
CA TYR A 94 -13.98 -4.09 2.64
C TYR A 94 -15.24 -4.86 3.05
N GLU A 95 -15.47 -6.08 2.55
CA GLU A 95 -16.53 -6.91 3.09
C GLU A 95 -16.05 -7.55 4.40
N SER A 96 -16.53 -7.06 5.53
CA SER A 96 -16.25 -7.52 6.93
C SER A 96 -14.96 -7.06 7.61
N PHE A 97 -14.09 -6.29 6.94
CA PHE A 97 -12.79 -5.94 7.52
C PHE A 97 -12.79 -4.64 8.34
N LEU A 98 -13.51 -3.61 7.90
CA LEU A 98 -13.63 -2.34 8.63
C LEU A 98 -14.38 -2.52 9.96
N SER A 99 -15.40 -3.38 10.00
CA SER A 99 -16.04 -3.80 11.24
C SER A 99 -15.06 -4.48 12.20
N ARG A 100 -14.18 -5.37 11.70
CA ARG A 100 -13.11 -5.97 12.51
C ARG A 100 -12.05 -4.97 12.96
N PHE A 101 -11.69 -4.00 12.13
CA PHE A 101 -10.75 -2.92 12.49
C PHE A 101 -11.30 -2.09 13.67
N ILE A 102 -12.58 -1.73 13.61
CA ILE A 102 -13.31 -1.03 14.66
C ILE A 102 -13.39 -1.87 15.95
N ASP A 103 -13.93 -3.09 15.84
CA ASP A 103 -14.21 -3.96 17.01
C ASP A 103 -12.94 -4.31 17.78
N THR A 104 -11.81 -4.34 17.07
CA THR A 104 -10.57 -4.82 17.65
C THR A 104 -9.86 -3.65 18.35
N HIS A 105 -9.44 -2.57 17.69
CA HIS A 105 -8.25 -1.86 18.19
C HIS A 105 -8.20 -0.33 18.00
N MET A 106 -9.31 0.41 18.02
CA MET A 106 -9.29 1.88 18.02
C MET A 106 -8.90 2.50 19.39
N PHE A 107 -7.67 2.24 19.85
CA PHE A 107 -7.20 2.79 21.13
C PHE A 107 -6.79 4.26 21.04
N ILE A 108 -6.36 4.73 19.85
CA ILE A 108 -5.72 6.05 19.70
C ILE A 108 -6.74 7.19 19.59
N TYR A 109 -7.96 6.94 19.09
CA TYR A 109 -8.96 7.99 18.83
C TYR A 109 -10.34 7.71 19.46
N ARG A 110 -10.39 7.25 20.71
CA ARG A 110 -11.66 7.08 21.46
C ARG A 110 -12.56 8.33 21.44
N ALA A 111 -11.96 9.53 21.38
CA ALA A 111 -12.70 10.79 21.35
C ALA A 111 -13.53 11.01 20.06
N ARG A 112 -13.24 10.30 18.96
CA ARG A 112 -13.95 10.38 17.68
C ARG A 112 -14.35 9.00 17.16
N GLU A 113 -14.56 8.07 18.07
CA GLU A 113 -14.85 6.66 17.76
C GLU A 113 -16.12 6.53 16.89
N ASP A 114 -17.23 7.15 17.30
CA ASP A 114 -18.48 7.10 16.55
C ASP A 114 -18.35 7.65 15.12
N GLU A 115 -17.58 8.73 14.95
CA GLU A 115 -17.34 9.32 13.64
C GLU A 115 -16.48 8.41 12.76
N LEU A 116 -15.44 7.79 13.33
CA LEU A 116 -14.60 6.82 12.64
C LEU A 116 -15.40 5.59 12.21
N ILE A 117 -16.30 5.11 13.06
CA ILE A 117 -17.21 4.01 12.76
C ILE A 117 -18.13 4.38 11.60
N ALA A 118 -18.76 5.56 11.65
CA ALA A 118 -19.63 6.03 10.58
C ALA A 118 -18.87 6.19 9.24
N ARG A 119 -17.65 6.73 9.28
CA ARG A 119 -16.78 6.89 8.10
C ARG A 119 -16.32 5.56 7.51
N ALA A 120 -16.00 4.61 8.37
CA ALA A 120 -15.66 3.24 7.97
C ALA A 120 -16.84 2.58 7.26
N HIS A 121 -18.06 2.65 7.82
CA HIS A 121 -19.25 2.13 7.14
C HIS A 121 -19.55 2.85 5.82
N ALA A 122 -19.32 4.16 5.75
CA ALA A 122 -19.42 4.90 4.50
C ALA A 122 -18.41 4.41 3.45
N TYR A 123 -17.23 3.95 3.86
CA TYR A 123 -16.24 3.38 2.95
C TYR A 123 -16.67 2.00 2.41
N ASP A 124 -17.48 1.22 3.12
CA ASP A 124 -17.92 -0.11 2.67
C ASP A 124 -18.78 -0.03 1.38
N SER A 125 -19.57 1.03 1.23
CA SER A 125 -20.33 1.31 0.00
C SER A 125 -19.43 1.85 -1.11
N VAL A 126 -19.43 1.19 -2.29
CA VAL A 126 -18.64 1.64 -3.45
C VAL A 126 -18.99 3.07 -3.86
N ASP A 127 -20.28 3.38 -4.00
CA ASP A 127 -20.72 4.72 -4.43
C ASP A 127 -20.27 5.81 -3.44
N THR A 128 -20.48 5.56 -2.15
CA THR A 128 -20.11 6.50 -1.09
C THR A 128 -18.59 6.64 -0.99
N ARG A 129 -17.84 5.54 -1.16
CA ARG A 129 -16.38 5.53 -1.18
C ARG A 129 -15.84 6.41 -2.28
N VAL A 130 -16.32 6.22 -3.50
CA VAL A 130 -15.86 6.97 -4.68
C VAL A 130 -16.20 8.45 -4.56
N SER A 131 -17.35 8.80 -3.98
CA SER A 131 -17.76 10.21 -3.84
C SER A 131 -17.12 10.94 -2.66
N THR A 132 -16.65 10.21 -1.64
CA THR A 132 -16.22 10.79 -0.35
C THR A 132 -14.71 10.73 -0.14
N PHE A 133 -14.02 9.78 -0.78
CA PHE A 133 -12.60 9.56 -0.59
C PHE A 133 -11.83 9.85 -1.86
N SER A 134 -10.75 10.62 -1.74
CA SER A 134 -9.84 10.87 -2.85
C SER A 134 -9.21 9.58 -3.37
N LEU A 135 -8.68 9.63 -4.60
CA LEU A 135 -8.07 8.47 -5.24
C LEU A 135 -6.84 7.98 -4.44
N GLU A 136 -6.06 8.92 -3.92
CA GLU A 136 -4.91 8.70 -3.06
C GLU A 136 -5.32 8.10 -1.71
N ALA A 137 -6.40 8.61 -1.10
CA ALA A 137 -6.94 8.08 0.14
C ALA A 137 -7.31 6.60 0.00
N ARG A 138 -8.02 6.28 -1.07
CA ARG A 138 -8.45 4.93 -1.41
C ARG A 138 -7.27 3.98 -1.68
N ALA A 139 -6.31 4.43 -2.48
CA ALA A 139 -5.11 3.65 -2.78
C ALA A 139 -4.31 3.35 -1.49
N ASN A 140 -4.15 4.35 -0.62
CA ASN A 140 -3.46 4.16 0.65
C ASN A 140 -4.20 3.20 1.58
N LEU A 141 -5.53 3.30 1.69
CA LEU A 141 -6.32 2.38 2.52
C LEU A 141 -6.25 0.94 2.04
N LEU A 142 -6.19 0.71 0.73
CA LEU A 142 -6.01 -0.62 0.14
C LEU A 142 -4.72 -1.31 0.59
N VAL A 143 -3.67 -0.55 0.92
CA VAL A 143 -2.39 -1.08 1.43
C VAL A 143 -2.37 -1.16 2.94
N LEU A 144 -2.73 -0.06 3.61
CA LEU A 144 -2.55 0.11 5.05
C LEU A 144 -3.43 -0.85 5.85
N ILE A 145 -4.67 -1.08 5.41
CA ILE A 145 -5.62 -1.94 6.12
C ILE A 145 -5.11 -3.40 6.15
N PRO A 146 -4.79 -4.06 5.00
CA PRO A 146 -4.21 -5.40 5.01
C PRO A 146 -2.86 -5.48 5.73
N TYR A 147 -2.03 -4.44 5.60
CA TYR A 147 -0.73 -4.39 6.25
C TYR A 147 -0.86 -4.37 7.77
N TRP A 148 -1.73 -3.51 8.30
CA TRP A 148 -2.05 -3.45 9.72
C TRP A 148 -2.52 -4.81 10.25
N TYR A 149 -3.41 -5.47 9.50
CA TYR A 149 -3.93 -6.79 9.88
C TYR A 149 -2.84 -7.85 10.01
N LYS A 150 -2.03 -8.01 8.95
CA LYS A 150 -0.97 -9.02 8.90
C LYS A 150 0.08 -8.71 9.96
N LEU A 151 0.46 -7.44 10.13
CA LEU A 151 1.42 -7.01 11.15
C LEU A 151 0.92 -7.29 12.57
N GLY A 152 -0.36 -7.03 12.85
CA GLY A 152 -0.99 -7.33 14.14
C GLY A 152 -0.99 -8.83 14.43
N LYS A 153 -1.39 -9.65 13.45
CA LYS A 153 -1.38 -11.12 13.55
C LYS A 153 0.01 -11.66 13.85
N GLU A 154 1.04 -11.18 13.13
CA GLU A 154 2.44 -11.58 13.35
C GLU A 154 2.97 -11.13 14.73
N THR A 155 2.55 -9.96 15.21
CA THR A 155 2.94 -9.45 16.54
C THR A 155 2.37 -10.31 17.67
N LEU A 156 1.11 -10.74 17.53
CA LEU A 156 0.39 -11.52 18.53
C LEU A 156 0.75 -13.02 18.50
N ALA A 157 1.00 -13.58 17.32
CA ALA A 157 1.21 -15.01 17.15
C ALA A 157 2.57 -15.53 17.67
N ASN A 158 3.53 -14.64 17.94
CA ASN A 158 4.91 -15.05 18.17
C ASN A 158 5.45 -14.62 19.55
N PRO A 159 5.20 -15.43 20.61
CA PRO A 159 5.62 -15.16 21.99
C PRO A 159 7.14 -15.11 22.20
N ASP A 160 7.95 -15.53 21.21
CA ASP A 160 9.41 -15.55 21.28
C ASP A 160 10.10 -14.40 20.52
N ILE A 161 9.34 -13.50 19.87
CA ILE A 161 9.93 -12.30 19.25
C ILE A 161 10.67 -11.48 20.32
N LYS A 162 11.96 -11.21 20.05
CA LYS A 162 12.80 -10.33 20.87
C LYS A 162 12.05 -9.03 21.19
N LYS A 163 12.06 -8.62 22.47
CA LYS A 163 11.37 -7.41 22.97
C LYS A 163 11.55 -6.17 22.09
N GLN A 164 12.77 -5.93 21.57
CA GLN A 164 13.07 -4.82 20.67
C GLN A 164 12.34 -4.90 19.32
N LEU A 165 12.21 -6.10 18.75
CA LEU A 165 11.50 -6.29 17.49
C LEU A 165 9.99 -6.11 17.68
N ARG A 166 9.43 -6.57 18.82
CA ARG A 166 8.03 -6.26 19.19
C ARG A 166 7.77 -4.76 19.28
N TYR A 167 8.67 -4.02 19.92
CA TYR A 167 8.53 -2.57 20.04
C TYR A 167 8.48 -1.90 18.65
N LYS A 168 9.40 -2.27 17.74
CA LYS A 168 9.41 -1.75 16.37
C LYS A 168 8.16 -2.15 15.56
N MET A 169 7.61 -3.33 15.79
CA MET A 169 6.36 -3.74 15.16
C MET A 169 5.17 -2.96 15.70
N ALA A 170 5.08 -2.78 17.03
CA ALA A 170 4.04 -1.98 17.67
C ALA A 170 4.07 -0.51 17.24
N GLU A 171 5.26 0.09 17.12
CA GLU A 171 5.42 1.46 16.62
C GLU A 171 4.85 1.62 15.19
N ARG A 172 5.14 0.65 14.31
CA ARG A 172 4.61 0.64 12.94
C ARG A 172 3.11 0.38 12.90
N LEU A 173 2.60 -0.51 13.76
CA LEU A 173 1.16 -0.75 13.91
C LEU A 173 0.43 0.54 14.29
N ASN A 174 0.94 1.27 15.29
CA ASN A 174 0.39 2.56 15.71
C ASN A 174 0.45 3.61 14.61
N LYS A 175 1.56 3.68 13.85
CA LYS A 175 1.68 4.59 12.70
C LYS A 175 0.65 4.26 11.62
N CYS A 176 0.44 2.98 11.34
CA CYS A 176 -0.53 2.52 10.37
C CYS A 176 -1.97 2.86 10.82
N GLU A 177 -2.32 2.56 12.07
CA GLU A 177 -3.63 2.88 12.66
C GLU A 177 -3.95 4.38 12.61
N ARG A 178 -2.97 5.23 12.96
CA ARG A 178 -3.12 6.69 12.84
C ARG A 178 -3.37 7.13 11.41
N SER A 179 -2.65 6.56 10.45
CA SER A 179 -2.78 6.92 9.04
C SER A 179 -4.16 6.50 8.51
N ILE A 180 -4.60 5.27 8.81
CA ILE A 180 -5.94 4.78 8.47
C ILE A 180 -7.01 5.70 9.08
N SER A 181 -6.92 5.98 10.38
CA SER A 181 -7.89 6.82 11.09
C SER A 181 -7.96 8.22 10.50
N MET A 182 -6.82 8.84 10.19
CA MET A 182 -6.76 10.16 9.57
C MET A 182 -7.44 10.16 8.21
N ILE A 183 -7.11 9.18 7.35
CA ILE A 183 -7.72 9.08 6.02
C ILE A 183 -9.22 8.85 6.11
N LEU A 184 -9.67 7.98 7.04
CA LEU A 184 -11.10 7.73 7.26
C LEU A 184 -11.85 9.00 7.69
N LEU A 185 -11.25 9.80 8.59
CA LEU A 185 -11.85 11.04 9.09
C LEU A 185 -11.89 12.15 8.05
N THR A 186 -10.83 12.30 7.25
CA THR A 186 -10.70 13.41 6.30
C THR A 186 -11.29 13.09 4.93
N GLY A 187 -11.30 11.82 4.53
CA GLY A 187 -11.54 11.42 3.14
C GLY A 187 -10.36 11.66 2.21
N GLU A 188 -9.24 12.17 2.73
CA GLU A 188 -8.16 12.75 1.94
C GLU A 188 -6.81 12.19 2.32
N ALA A 189 -5.96 11.98 1.31
CA ALA A 189 -4.54 11.69 1.50
C ALA A 189 -3.72 12.34 0.39
N SER A 190 -2.45 12.62 0.68
CA SER A 190 -1.49 12.96 -0.36
C SER A 190 -1.00 11.69 -1.05
N CYS A 191 -0.62 11.81 -2.32
CA CYS A 191 0.09 10.76 -3.03
C CYS A 191 1.41 10.48 -2.29
N ILE A 192 1.55 9.27 -1.76
CA ILE A 192 2.74 8.88 -0.99
C ILE A 192 3.90 8.47 -1.90
N ILE A 193 3.59 8.14 -3.16
CA ILE A 193 4.56 7.78 -4.19
C ILE A 193 5.08 9.05 -4.85
N ALA A 194 6.39 9.28 -4.79
CA ALA A 194 7.03 10.34 -5.57
C ALA A 194 6.81 10.08 -7.06
N THR A 195 6.17 11.01 -7.76
CA THR A 195 6.01 10.96 -9.23
C THR A 195 7.32 11.38 -9.90
N GLU A 196 7.46 11.15 -11.22
CA GLU A 196 8.70 11.47 -11.95
C GLU A 196 9.11 12.96 -11.83
N GLU A 197 8.15 13.88 -11.63
CA GLU A 197 8.42 15.29 -11.32
C GLU A 197 9.20 15.48 -9.99
N CYS A 198 9.02 14.57 -9.03
CA CYS A 198 9.78 14.53 -7.78
C CYS A 198 11.11 13.77 -7.89
N MET A 199 11.27 12.89 -8.88
CA MET A 199 12.50 12.10 -9.06
C MET A 199 13.57 12.89 -9.84
N ASP A 200 13.16 13.72 -10.80
CA ASP A 200 14.07 14.63 -11.53
C ASP A 200 14.67 15.73 -10.64
N SER A 201 13.94 16.16 -9.61
CA SER A 201 14.40 17.15 -8.63
C SER A 201 15.41 16.60 -7.63
N GLN A 202 15.50 15.28 -7.44
CA GLN A 202 16.55 14.64 -6.63
C GLN A 202 17.82 14.32 -7.44
N ALA A 203 17.70 14.13 -8.75
CA ALA A 203 18.86 13.94 -9.64
C ALA A 203 19.67 15.23 -9.84
N GLN A 204 19.07 16.41 -9.65
CA GLN A 204 19.75 17.71 -9.78
C GLN A 204 20.45 18.19 -8.49
N ILE A 205 20.28 17.49 -7.36
CA ILE A 205 20.93 17.85 -6.09
C ILE A 205 22.28 17.10 -5.91
N ASN A 206 22.58 16.13 -6.78
CA ASN A 206 23.83 15.35 -6.76
C ASN A 206 24.65 15.52 -8.05
N VAL A 207 24.82 16.75 -8.52
CA VAL A 207 25.88 17.14 -9.48
C VAL A 207 26.75 18.21 -8.85
#